data_AF-A0A136MQW7-F1
#
_entry.id   AF-A0A136MQW7-F1
#
_cell.length_a   1.000
_cell.length_b   1.000
_cell.length_c   1.000
_cell.angle_alpha   90.00
_cell.angle_beta   90.00
_cell.angle_gamma   90.00
#
_symmetry.space_group_name_H-M   'P 1'
#
loop_
_entity.id
_entity.type
_entity.pdbx_description
1 polymer ?
#
loop_
_entity_poly.entity_id
_entity_poly.type
_entity_poly.pdbx_seq_one_letter_code
_entity_poly.pdbx_strand_id
1 'polypeptide(L)'
;MTAGNSGDIGAQIQAENALAGTLKSLFALAENYPDLKANTSFLQLQNTLGEIEENLSNARRYYNALVRDNNTAVEAFPTNLIANQFNFGKFNFFEIENDAERDNPVVQF
;
A
#
# COMPACT_ATOMS: atom_id res chain seq x y z
N MET A 1 -15.37 14.93 17.03
CA MET A 1 -15.60 13.81 16.10
C MET A 1 -14.24 13.33 15.65
N THR A 2 -13.78 12.20 16.19
CA THR A 2 -12.44 11.66 15.97
C THR A 2 -12.35 11.10 14.54
N ALA A 3 -11.69 11.83 13.64
CA ALA A 3 -11.33 11.35 12.29
C ALA A 3 -10.18 10.33 12.37
N GLY A 4 -10.36 9.32 13.20
CA GLY A 4 -9.40 8.26 13.52
C GLY A 4 -10.15 6.96 13.69
N ASN A 5 -10.94 6.60 12.67
CA ASN A 5 -11.30 5.21 12.43
C ASN A 5 -10.65 4.76 11.12
N SER A 6 -9.36 5.09 10.97
CA SER A 6 -8.46 4.33 10.13
C SER A 6 -8.36 2.97 10.80
N GLY A 7 -9.16 1.99 10.36
CA GLY A 7 -8.85 0.59 10.65
C GLY A 7 -7.37 0.40 10.32
N ASP A 8 -6.61 -0.05 11.30
CA ASP A 8 -5.15 -0.06 11.34
C ASP A 8 -4.51 -0.35 9.97
N ILE A 9 -4.08 0.70 9.29
CA ILE A 9 -3.47 0.61 7.95
C ILE A 9 -2.21 -0.25 8.02
N GLY A 10 -1.50 -0.23 9.15
CA GLY A 10 -0.36 -1.11 9.40
C GLY A 10 -0.78 -2.58 9.42
N ALA A 11 -1.84 -2.92 10.13
CA ALA A 11 -2.38 -4.29 10.13
C ALA A 11 -2.83 -4.72 8.73
N GLN A 12 -3.42 -3.81 7.94
CA GLN A 12 -3.81 -4.09 6.56
C GLN A 12 -2.58 -4.36 5.67
N ILE A 13 -1.53 -3.53 5.77
CA ILE A 13 -0.25 -3.72 5.06
C ILE A 13 0.35 -5.09 5.38
N GLN A 14 0.39 -5.46 6.67
CA GLN A 14 0.97 -6.73 7.11
C GLN A 14 0.18 -7.93 6.57
N ALA A 15 -1.15 -7.87 6.59
CA ALA A 15 -2.00 -8.91 6.03
C ALA A 15 -1.81 -9.06 4.50
N GLU A 16 -1.71 -7.94 3.78
CA GLU A 16 -1.47 -7.93 2.33
C GLU A 16 -0.09 -8.51 1.98
N ASN A 17 0.95 -8.12 2.71
CA ASN A 17 2.31 -8.66 2.52
C ASN A 17 2.38 -10.17 2.79
N ALA A 18 1.70 -10.65 3.83
CA ALA A 18 1.62 -12.08 4.15
C ALA A 18 0.90 -12.87 3.04
N LEU A 19 -0.19 -12.31 2.50
CA LEU A 19 -0.92 -12.90 1.38
C LEU A 19 -0.04 -12.97 0.13
N ALA A 20 0.60 -11.86 -0.26
CA ALA A 20 1.50 -11.81 -1.41
C ALA A 20 2.66 -12.81 -1.29
N GLY A 21 3.25 -12.94 -0.09
CA GLY A 21 4.27 -13.95 0.20
C GLY A 21 3.77 -15.38 0.03
N THR A 22 2.57 -15.67 0.54
CA THR A 22 1.93 -17.00 0.42
C THR A 22 1.64 -17.35 -1.04
N LEU A 23 1.14 -16.39 -1.83
CA LEU A 23 0.88 -16.57 -3.26
C LEU A 23 2.15 -16.83 -4.04
N LYS A 24 3.25 -16.15 -3.71
CA LYS A 24 4.56 -16.42 -4.32
C LYS A 24 5.02 -17.86 -4.07
N SER A 25 4.88 -18.36 -2.84
CA SER A 25 5.19 -19.75 -2.52
C SER A 25 4.28 -20.74 -3.26
N LEU A 26 2.99 -20.42 -3.39
CA LEU A 26 2.04 -21.25 -4.15
C LEU A 26 2.41 -21.34 -5.63
N PHE A 27 2.78 -20.22 -6.26
CA PHE A 27 3.21 -20.24 -7.67
C PHE A 27 4.52 -21.01 -7.87
N ALA A 28 5.49 -20.87 -6.96
CA ALA A 28 6.72 -21.67 -7.00
C ALA A 28 6.45 -23.18 -6.88
N LEU A 29 5.47 -23.58 -6.07
CA LEU A 29 5.06 -24.98 -6.00
C LEU A 29 4.40 -25.44 -7.30
N ALA A 30 3.53 -24.61 -7.90
CA ALA A 30 2.83 -24.92 -9.13
C ALA A 30 3.78 -25.15 -10.33
N GLU A 31 4.99 -24.58 -10.32
CA GLU A 31 6.02 -24.87 -11.34
C GLU A 31 6.44 -26.35 -11.35
N ASN A 32 6.38 -27.02 -10.18
CA ASN A 32 6.68 -28.45 -10.06
C ASN A 32 5.49 -29.35 -10.44
N TYR A 33 4.30 -28.78 -10.71
CA TYR A 33 3.08 -29.52 -11.06
C TYR A 33 2.46 -28.97 -12.36
N PRO A 34 2.97 -29.39 -13.54
CA PRO A 34 2.54 -28.89 -14.85
C PRO A 34 1.02 -29.05 -15.09
N ASP A 35 0.43 -30.15 -14.61
CA ASP A 35 -1.00 -30.42 -14.76
C ASP A 35 -1.86 -29.42 -13.98
N LEU A 36 -1.40 -28.98 -12.80
CA LEU A 36 -2.06 -27.95 -12.01
C LEU A 36 -1.92 -26.59 -12.69
N LYS A 37 -0.74 -26.28 -13.22
CA LYS A 37 -0.46 -25.03 -13.95
C LYS A 37 -1.33 -24.88 -15.21
N ALA A 38 -1.60 -25.97 -15.91
CA ALA A 38 -2.45 -26.00 -17.10
C ALA A 38 -3.95 -26.04 -16.79
N ASN A 39 -4.34 -26.15 -15.52
CA ASN A 39 -5.73 -26.19 -15.12
C ASN A 39 -6.41 -24.83 -15.37
N THR A 40 -7.51 -24.81 -16.11
CA THR A 40 -8.26 -23.59 -16.44
C THR A 40 -8.67 -22.77 -15.21
N SER A 41 -9.08 -23.43 -14.12
CA SER A 41 -9.45 -22.75 -12.88
C SER A 41 -8.24 -22.10 -12.19
N PHE A 42 -7.06 -22.70 -12.31
CA PHE A 42 -5.82 -22.16 -11.77
C PHE A 42 -5.33 -20.95 -12.58
N LEU A 43 -5.40 -21.01 -13.91
CA LEU A 43 -5.10 -19.89 -14.79
C LEU A 43 -6.05 -18.71 -14.55
N GLN A 44 -7.35 -18.98 -14.36
CA GLN A 44 -8.32 -17.96 -14.02
C GLN A 44 -8.00 -17.30 -12.68
N LEU A 45 -7.67 -18.09 -11.65
CA LEU A 45 -7.23 -17.57 -10.36
C LEU A 45 -5.99 -16.67 -10.50
N GLN A 46 -4.98 -17.09 -11.26
CA GLN A 46 -3.78 -16.29 -11.49
C GLN A 46 -4.10 -14.94 -12.14
N ASN A 47 -4.97 -14.92 -13.15
CA ASN A 47 -5.39 -13.68 -13.81
C ASN A 47 -6.15 -12.76 -12.86
N THR A 48 -7.13 -13.27 -12.12
CA THR A 48 -7.89 -12.49 -11.14
C THR A 48 -7.00 -11.94 -10.03
N LEU A 49 -6.03 -12.72 -9.56
CA LEU A 49 -5.03 -12.23 -8.60
C LEU A 49 -4.18 -11.09 -9.18
N GLY A 50 -3.78 -11.20 -10.45
CA GLY A 50 -3.09 -10.12 -11.15
C GLY A 50 -3.92 -8.83 -11.21
N GLU A 51 -5.20 -8.93 -11.54
CA GLU A 51 -6.13 -7.80 -11.54
C GLU A 51 -6.30 -7.19 -10.14
N ILE A 52 -6.37 -8.02 -9.10
CA ILE A 52 -6.46 -7.57 -7.71
C ILE A 52 -5.19 -6.83 -7.30
N GLU A 53 -4.00 -7.33 -7.64
CA GLU A 53 -2.72 -6.68 -7.36
C GLU A 53 -2.59 -5.32 -8.05
N GLU A 54 -3.02 -5.22 -9.31
CA GLU A 54 -3.04 -3.95 -10.03
C GLU A 54 -3.98 -2.94 -9.35
N ASN A 55 -5.20 -3.36 -9.02
CA ASN A 55 -6.15 -2.53 -8.30
C ASN A 55 -5.63 -2.09 -6.93
N LEU A 56 -4.96 -3.00 -6.20
CA LEU A 56 -4.36 -2.70 -4.91
C LEU A 56 -3.21 -1.70 -5.03
N SER A 57 -2.33 -1.87 -6.02
CA SER A 57 -1.27 -0.91 -6.34
C SER A 57 -1.85 0.48 -6.64
N ASN A 58 -2.91 0.55 -7.45
CA ASN A 58 -3.58 1.81 -7.77
C ASN A 58 -4.24 2.44 -6.53
N ALA A 59 -4.90 1.65 -5.69
CA ALA A 59 -5.49 2.12 -4.44
C ALA A 59 -4.42 2.70 -3.49
N ARG A 60 -3.26 2.04 -3.36
CA ARG A 60 -2.12 2.53 -2.56
C ARG A 60 -1.60 3.86 -3.07
N ARG A 61 -1.38 3.98 -4.39
CA ARG A 61 -0.92 5.25 -5.01
C ARG A 61 -1.93 6.37 -4.80
N TYR A 62 -3.22 6.07 -4.97
CA TYR A 62 -4.30 7.02 -4.76
C TYR A 62 -4.37 7.50 -3.31
N TYR A 63 -4.32 6.58 -2.35
CA TYR A 63 -4.26 6.91 -0.93
C TYR A 63 -3.08 7.82 -0.61
N ASN A 64 -1.87 7.47 -1.07
CA ASN A 64 -0.67 8.26 -0.84
C ASN A 64 -0.75 9.66 -1.47
N ALA A 65 -1.37 9.79 -2.65
CA ALA A 65 -1.60 11.09 -3.26
C ALA A 65 -2.51 11.97 -2.39
N LEU A 66 -3.62 11.42 -1.89
CA LEU A 66 -4.52 12.13 -0.98
C LEU A 66 -3.86 12.51 0.34
N VAL A 67 -3.08 11.60 0.94
CA VAL A 67 -2.32 11.87 2.16
C VAL A 67 -1.34 13.02 1.94
N ARG A 68 -0.59 12.99 0.83
CA ARG A 68 0.34 14.05 0.47
C ARG A 68 -0.38 15.39 0.34
N ASP A 69 -1.49 15.42 -0.40
CA ASP A 69 -2.23 16.65 -0.65
C ASP A 69 -2.82 17.20 0.66
N ASN A 70 -3.36 16.34 1.53
CA ASN A 70 -3.81 16.73 2.88
C ASN A 70 -2.66 17.28 3.72
N ASN A 71 -1.55 16.55 3.82
CA ASN A 71 -0.42 16.93 4.66
C ASN A 71 0.17 18.26 4.19
N THR A 72 0.28 18.45 2.87
CA THR A 72 0.69 19.72 2.26
C THR A 72 -0.27 20.85 2.60
N ALA A 73 -1.60 20.62 2.50
CA ALA A 73 -2.59 21.63 2.83
C ALA A 73 -2.59 22.02 4.32
N VAL A 74 -2.41 21.05 5.23
CA VAL A 74 -2.33 21.29 6.68
C VAL A 74 -1.07 22.08 7.04
N GLU A 75 0.01 21.99 6.27
CA GLU A 75 1.25 22.74 6.50
C GLU A 75 1.31 24.10 5.78
N ALA A 76 0.64 24.23 4.63
CA ALA A 76 0.67 25.43 3.81
C ALA A 76 -0.09 26.60 4.45
N PHE A 77 0.44 27.81 4.27
CA PHE A 77 -0.28 29.05 4.59
C PHE A 77 -1.29 29.36 3.47
N PRO A 78 -2.54 29.80 3.76
CA PRO A 78 -3.09 30.09 5.08
C PRO A 78 -3.85 28.92 5.73
N THR A 79 -3.95 27.77 5.05
CA THR A 79 -4.75 26.62 5.48
C THR A 79 -4.29 26.03 6.82
N ASN A 80 -3.00 26.14 7.16
CA ASN A 80 -2.45 25.74 8.45
C ASN A 80 -3.09 26.46 9.66
N LEU A 81 -3.55 27.71 9.51
CA LEU A 81 -4.21 28.44 10.59
C LEU A 81 -5.57 27.83 10.93
N ILE A 82 -6.34 27.50 9.89
CA ILE A 82 -7.63 26.82 10.02
C ILE A 82 -7.41 25.39 10.52
N ALA A 83 -6.39 24.70 10.00
CA ALA A 83 -6.06 23.34 10.42
C ALA A 83 -5.76 23.27 11.92
N ASN A 84 -4.93 24.18 12.45
CA ASN A 84 -4.63 24.25 13.88
C ASN A 84 -5.86 24.63 14.72
N GLN A 85 -6.68 25.59 14.27
CA GLN A 85 -7.88 26.02 14.99
C GLN A 85 -8.92 24.90 15.13
N PHE A 86 -9.02 24.01 14.15
CA PHE A 86 -9.98 22.90 14.11
C PHE A 86 -9.35 21.51 14.39
N ASN A 87 -8.07 21.46 14.78
CA ASN A 87 -7.31 20.23 15.02
C ASN A 87 -7.27 19.25 13.83
N PHE A 88 -7.19 19.75 12.61
CA PHE A 88 -6.92 18.90 11.45
C PHE A 88 -5.45 18.49 11.44
N GLY A 89 -5.20 17.18 11.43
CA GLY A 89 -3.88 16.59 11.50
C GLY A 89 -3.40 16.00 10.18
N LYS A 90 -2.15 15.55 10.18
CA LYS A 90 -1.57 14.77 9.09
C LYS A 90 -2.04 13.32 9.14
N PHE A 91 -2.06 12.70 7.98
CA PHE A 91 -2.22 11.26 7.84
C PHE A 91 -0.87 10.61 7.54
N ASN A 92 -0.73 9.35 7.92
CA ASN A 92 0.44 8.54 7.59
C ASN A 92 0.32 8.03 6.14
N PHE A 93 1.45 7.90 5.47
CA PHE A 93 1.48 7.25 4.16
C PHE A 93 1.27 5.73 4.30
N PHE A 94 0.74 5.13 3.24
CA PHE A 94 0.76 3.68 3.05
C PHE A 94 2.15 3.32 2.54
N GLU A 95 3.03 2.94 3.47
CA GLU A 95 4.42 2.54 3.20
C GLU A 95 4.53 1.02 3.29
N ILE A 96 5.26 0.41 2.37
CA ILE A 96 5.68 -0.98 2.51
C ILE A 96 6.91 -0.94 3.43
N GLU A 97 6.95 -1.77 4.48
CA GLU A 97 7.98 -1.80 5.56
C GLU A 97 9.44 -1.99 5.09
N ASN A 98 9.74 -1.89 3.80
CA ASN A 98 11.10 -1.95 3.30
C ASN A 98 11.83 -0.63 3.56
N ASP A 99 12.30 -0.47 4.80
CA ASP A 99 13.10 0.65 5.29
C ASP A 99 14.35 0.92 4.45
N ALA A 100 14.83 -0.06 3.66
CA ALA A 100 15.99 0.07 2.80
C ALA A 100 15.81 1.07 1.63
N GLU A 101 14.58 1.45 1.28
CA GLU A 101 14.30 2.46 0.24
C GLU A 101 14.17 3.88 0.80
N ARG A 102 14.18 4.06 2.13
CA ARG A 102 14.11 5.39 2.77
C ARG A 102 15.48 6.03 2.97
N ASP A 103 16.56 5.30 2.74
CA ASP A 103 17.91 5.87 2.79
C ASP A 103 18.12 6.77 1.57
N ASN A 104 18.10 8.08 1.81
CA ASN A 104 18.51 9.07 0.84
C ASN A 104 19.96 8.77 0.42
N PRO A 105 20.30 8.77 -0.90
CA PRO A 105 21.67 8.66 -1.32
C PRO A 105 22.46 9.84 -0.73
N VAL A 106 23.40 9.54 0.16
CA VAL A 106 24.27 10.54 0.77
C VAL A 106 25.25 11.00 -0.30
N VAL A 107 24.95 12.13 -0.95
CA VAL A 107 25.89 12.77 -1.87
C VAL A 107 26.99 13.41 -1.03
N GLN A 108 28.11 12.71 -0.90
CA GLN A 108 29.35 13.29 -0.39
C GLN A 108 30.02 14.06 -1.55
N PHE A 109 30.23 15.36 -1.35
CA PHE A 109 31.10 16.19 -2.19
C PHE A 109 32.56 16.04 -1.78
#